data_AF-A0A398D4B1-F1
#
_entry.id   AF-A0A398D4B1-F1
#
_cell.length_a   1.000
_cell.length_b   1.000
_cell.length_c   1.000
_cell.angle_alpha   90.00
_cell.angle_beta   90.00
_cell.angle_gamma   90.00
#
_symmetry.space_group_name_H-M   'P 1'
#
loop_
_entity.id
_entity.type
_entity.pdbx_description
1 polymer ?
#
loop_
_entity_poly.entity_id
_entity_poly.type
_entity_poly.pdbx_seq_one_letter_code
_entity_poly.pdbx_strand_id
1 'polypeptide(L)'
;DVFNLVLHTWHFDLVKLDFLYAACRKAPEGKTRGQVMSESMQFLRDIIGDKLILGCGVPLGTAFGQVDFCRIGGDVALKWEDRLLSTIHYRERVSTVCALRNTISRRHLNGMAFWNDPDVFILRDTGNSLTEAQRRTLFLVNQAMGGLVFTSDDISSYTDQQLRQYLSQFPFSAKAVDEARPFGEAWRLTLHAENATYIVAANLGSRPTTIELDPGVYYCNGHLIDGQEPLKLLPFDSTCLRKANGDNVELLGTTTHLFPGLDVAHFDCHETSITFKRFDTAQLEGEALIGVPDASDRWTVNGVAATPERQSGHTVLRAPILRVARPVD
;
A
#
# COMPACT_ATOMS: atom_id res chain seq x y z
N ASP A 1 -35.42 6.72 13.31
CA ASP A 1 -34.28 7.40 12.67
C ASP A 1 -33.40 6.35 12.01
N VAL A 2 -32.87 6.64 10.80
CA VAL A 2 -32.06 5.72 10.00
C VAL A 2 -30.75 5.37 10.70
N PHE A 3 -30.06 6.36 11.28
CA PHE A 3 -28.78 6.12 11.97
C PHE A 3 -28.96 5.27 13.23
N ASN A 4 -30.02 5.49 14.00
CA ASN A 4 -30.31 4.64 15.16
C ASN A 4 -30.51 3.17 14.77
N LEU A 5 -31.22 2.91 13.65
CA LEU A 5 -31.40 1.55 13.14
C LEU A 5 -30.05 0.92 12.75
N VAL A 6 -29.25 1.62 11.94
CA VAL A 6 -27.97 1.10 11.43
C VAL A 6 -26.95 0.89 12.56
N LEU A 7 -26.80 1.84 13.47
CA LEU A 7 -25.74 1.84 14.47
C LEU A 7 -26.11 1.05 15.72
N HIS A 8 -27.36 1.13 16.19
CA HIS A 8 -27.74 0.57 17.49
C HIS A 8 -28.62 -0.67 17.40
N THR A 9 -29.34 -0.89 16.28
CA THR A 9 -30.13 -2.12 16.08
C THR A 9 -29.38 -3.15 15.25
N TRP A 10 -28.71 -2.74 14.18
CA TRP A 10 -27.90 -3.63 13.34
C TRP A 10 -26.43 -3.72 13.78
N HIS A 11 -26.00 -2.84 14.70
CA HIS A 11 -24.66 -2.85 15.28
C HIS A 11 -23.52 -2.68 14.26
N PHE A 12 -23.73 -1.87 13.21
CA PHE A 12 -22.64 -1.51 12.31
C PHE A 12 -21.68 -0.52 12.99
N ASP A 13 -20.38 -0.84 12.96
CA ASP A 13 -19.33 -0.01 13.55
C ASP A 13 -18.70 0.98 12.56
N LEU A 14 -18.95 0.80 11.26
CA LEU A 14 -18.45 1.68 10.20
C LEU A 14 -19.56 1.98 9.20
N VAL A 15 -19.72 3.26 8.85
CA VAL A 15 -20.64 3.72 7.80
C VAL A 15 -19.89 4.44 6.69
N LYS A 16 -20.08 3.98 5.44
CA LYS A 16 -19.65 4.70 4.24
C LYS A 16 -20.75 5.64 3.78
N LEU A 17 -20.48 6.94 3.79
CA LEU A 17 -21.44 7.98 3.43
C LEU A 17 -21.04 8.62 2.12
N ASP A 18 -21.85 8.43 1.07
CA ASP A 18 -21.53 8.83 -0.29
C ASP A 18 -22.35 10.05 -0.76
N PHE A 19 -21.88 10.69 -1.83
CA PHE A 19 -22.49 11.88 -2.44
C PHE A 19 -22.75 13.03 -1.45
N LEU A 20 -21.91 13.16 -0.43
CA LEU A 20 -22.05 14.16 0.64
C LEU A 20 -22.11 15.61 0.11
N TYR A 21 -21.44 15.87 -1.02
CA TYR A 21 -21.49 17.16 -1.72
C TYR A 21 -22.92 17.57 -2.11
N ALA A 22 -23.86 16.62 -2.22
CA ALA A 22 -25.26 16.88 -2.55
C ALA A 22 -25.90 17.88 -1.57
N ALA A 23 -25.57 17.79 -0.28
CA ALA A 23 -26.09 18.67 0.76
C ALA A 23 -25.80 20.16 0.48
N CYS A 24 -24.66 20.45 -0.15
CA CYS A 24 -24.22 21.82 -0.42
C CYS A 24 -24.40 22.24 -1.89
N ARG A 25 -25.14 21.50 -2.71
CA ARG A 25 -25.37 21.87 -4.12
C ARG A 25 -26.16 23.18 -4.25
N LYS A 26 -27.17 23.37 -3.40
CA LYS A 26 -27.97 24.60 -3.32
C LYS A 26 -28.07 25.02 -1.85
N ALA A 27 -27.45 26.13 -1.51
CA ALA A 27 -27.54 26.67 -0.16
C ALA A 27 -28.89 27.38 0.04
N PRO A 28 -29.51 27.28 1.24
CA PRO A 28 -30.67 28.09 1.58
C PRO A 28 -30.28 29.57 1.69
N GLU A 29 -31.28 30.45 1.66
CA GLU A 29 -31.07 31.88 1.88
C GLU A 29 -30.37 32.14 3.22
N GLY A 30 -29.41 33.06 3.23
CA GLY A 30 -28.62 33.39 4.42
C GLY A 30 -27.45 32.44 4.72
N LYS A 31 -27.22 31.37 3.94
CA LYS A 31 -26.05 30.49 4.09
C LYS A 31 -25.25 30.34 2.81
N THR A 32 -23.94 30.22 2.95
CA THR A 32 -23.03 29.81 1.86
C THR A 32 -23.02 28.28 1.73
N ARG A 33 -22.63 27.77 0.55
CA ARG A 33 -22.45 26.33 0.33
C ARG A 33 -21.43 25.72 1.32
N GLY A 34 -20.37 26.47 1.64
CA GLY A 34 -19.36 26.05 2.61
C GLY A 34 -19.94 25.90 4.02
N GLN A 35 -20.74 26.86 4.48
CA GLN A 35 -21.44 26.77 5.77
C GLN A 35 -22.37 25.57 5.81
N VAL A 36 -23.18 25.36 4.77
CA VAL A 36 -24.09 24.19 4.71
C VAL A 36 -23.30 22.88 4.79
N MET A 37 -22.20 22.76 4.04
CA MET A 37 -21.39 21.54 4.06
C MET A 37 -20.73 21.32 5.42
N SER A 38 -20.16 22.36 6.03
CA SER A 38 -19.52 22.29 7.35
C SER A 38 -20.52 21.85 8.44
N GLU A 39 -21.71 22.46 8.47
CA GLU A 39 -22.76 22.09 9.41
C GLU A 39 -23.29 20.68 9.16
N SER A 40 -23.39 20.27 7.88
CA SER A 40 -23.83 18.91 7.52
C SER A 40 -22.83 17.85 8.01
N MET A 41 -21.52 18.09 7.85
CA MET A 41 -20.50 17.17 8.34
C MET A 41 -20.47 17.09 9.86
N GLN A 42 -20.61 18.23 10.55
CA GLN A 42 -20.71 18.25 12.02
C GLN A 42 -21.94 17.47 12.50
N PHE A 43 -23.10 17.70 11.87
CA PHE A 43 -24.32 16.95 12.18
C PHE A 43 -24.12 15.44 12.02
N LEU A 44 -23.49 14.99 10.93
CA LEU A 44 -23.18 13.57 10.73
C LEU A 44 -22.25 13.03 11.82
N ARG A 45 -21.21 13.78 12.20
CA ARG A 45 -20.31 13.36 13.27
C ARG A 45 -21.04 13.21 14.60
N ASP A 46 -21.90 14.18 14.94
CA ASP A 46 -22.66 14.22 16.20
C ASP A 46 -23.64 13.04 16.33
N ILE A 47 -24.37 12.71 15.26
CA ILE A 47 -25.36 11.62 15.30
C ILE A 47 -24.71 10.22 15.25
N ILE A 48 -23.53 10.10 14.61
CA ILE A 48 -22.83 8.82 14.48
C ILE A 48 -21.98 8.53 15.73
N GLY A 49 -21.57 9.57 16.47
CA GLY A 49 -20.90 9.42 17.76
C GLY A 49 -19.50 8.85 17.62
N ASP A 50 -19.23 7.73 18.27
CA ASP A 50 -17.93 7.05 18.32
C ASP A 50 -17.68 6.05 17.18
N LYS A 51 -18.68 5.81 16.32
CA LYS A 51 -18.56 4.88 15.18
C LYS A 51 -17.73 5.47 14.04
N LEU A 52 -17.13 4.61 13.24
CA LEU A 52 -16.22 5.01 12.17
C LEU A 52 -17.00 5.56 10.96
N ILE A 53 -16.51 6.66 10.39
CA ILE A 53 -17.06 7.25 9.17
C ILE A 53 -16.04 7.15 8.04
N LEU A 54 -16.48 6.57 6.92
CA LEU A 54 -15.83 6.71 5.62
C LEU A 54 -16.58 7.76 4.78
N GLY A 55 -16.05 8.97 4.73
CA GLY A 55 -16.58 10.07 3.93
C GLY A 55 -16.28 9.88 2.45
N CYS A 56 -17.29 10.07 1.60
CA CYS A 56 -17.18 9.83 0.17
C CYS A 56 -17.98 10.86 -0.62
N GLY A 57 -17.41 11.34 -1.75
CA GLY A 57 -18.02 12.42 -2.52
C GLY A 57 -18.21 13.68 -1.68
N VAL A 58 -17.18 14.14 -0.98
CA VAL A 58 -17.25 15.30 -0.08
C VAL A 58 -16.21 16.37 -0.47
N PRO A 59 -16.52 17.67 -0.38
CA PRO A 59 -15.49 18.71 -0.40
C PRO A 59 -14.50 18.49 0.76
N LEU A 60 -13.27 18.05 0.45
CA LEU A 60 -12.35 17.48 1.45
C LEU A 60 -12.14 18.34 2.70
N GLY A 61 -11.97 19.65 2.55
CA GLY A 61 -11.71 20.53 3.70
C GLY A 61 -12.82 20.52 4.76
N THR A 62 -14.06 20.23 4.37
CA THR A 62 -15.19 20.14 5.31
C THR A 62 -15.28 18.80 6.03
N ALA A 63 -14.53 17.80 5.58
CA ALA A 63 -14.43 16.49 6.23
C ALA A 63 -13.32 16.44 7.30
N PHE A 64 -12.47 17.47 7.39
CA PHE A 64 -11.32 17.50 8.30
C PHE A 64 -11.78 17.42 9.76
N GLY A 65 -11.31 16.40 10.49
CA GLY A 65 -11.69 16.14 11.88
C GLY A 65 -13.14 15.64 12.07
N GLN A 66 -13.88 15.41 10.98
CA GLN A 66 -15.28 14.96 11.03
C GLN A 66 -15.45 13.50 10.59
N VAL A 67 -14.45 12.94 9.90
CA VAL A 67 -14.48 11.55 9.43
C VAL A 67 -13.17 10.86 9.77
N ASP A 68 -13.24 9.55 9.98
CA ASP A 68 -12.07 8.70 10.26
C ASP A 68 -11.30 8.40 8.98
N PHE A 69 -12.04 8.12 7.91
CA PHE A 69 -11.52 7.83 6.58
C PHE A 69 -12.20 8.73 5.55
N CYS A 70 -11.50 9.10 4.48
CA CYS A 70 -12.11 9.84 3.39
C CYS A 70 -11.60 9.37 2.03
N ARG A 71 -12.53 9.10 1.10
CA ARG A 71 -12.19 8.88 -0.30
C ARG A 71 -11.62 10.17 -0.88
N ILE A 72 -10.35 10.12 -1.29
CA ILE A 72 -9.61 11.29 -1.77
C ILE A 72 -9.51 11.36 -3.30
N GLY A 73 -10.10 10.42 -4.03
CA GLY A 73 -10.06 10.36 -5.50
C GLY A 73 -11.44 10.19 -6.12
N GLY A 74 -11.48 10.05 -7.44
CA GLY A 74 -12.62 9.43 -8.11
C GLY A 74 -12.50 7.91 -8.06
N ASP A 75 -13.53 7.23 -8.55
CA ASP A 75 -13.63 5.77 -8.48
C ASP A 75 -12.55 5.07 -9.32
N VAL A 76 -12.02 3.97 -8.78
CA VAL A 76 -11.26 2.96 -9.52
C VAL A 76 -12.21 2.28 -10.50
N ALA A 77 -11.73 2.04 -11.72
CA ALA A 77 -12.50 1.39 -12.77
C ALA A 77 -12.00 -0.03 -13.05
N LEU A 78 -12.82 -0.85 -13.69
CA LEU A 78 -12.41 -2.12 -14.29
C LEU A 78 -11.59 -1.94 -15.58
N LYS A 79 -10.95 -0.78 -15.75
CA LYS A 79 -10.08 -0.37 -16.86
C LYS A 79 -9.09 0.68 -16.39
N TRP A 80 -7.97 0.83 -17.08
CA TRP A 80 -6.93 1.78 -16.66
C TRP A 80 -7.38 3.24 -16.77
N GLU A 81 -8.03 3.57 -17.89
CA GLU A 81 -8.49 4.92 -18.21
C GLU A 81 -9.71 4.85 -19.14
N ASP A 82 -10.63 5.81 -18.98
CA ASP A 82 -11.69 6.05 -19.95
C ASP A 82 -11.20 7.06 -20.99
N ARG A 83 -10.80 6.56 -22.17
CA ARG A 83 -10.25 7.43 -23.24
C ARG A 83 -11.26 8.46 -23.73
N LEU A 84 -12.55 8.12 -23.81
CA LEU A 84 -13.58 9.04 -24.30
C LEU A 84 -13.77 10.19 -23.31
N LEU A 85 -14.00 9.86 -22.03
CA LEU A 85 -14.20 10.86 -20.98
C LEU A 85 -12.92 11.66 -20.71
N SER A 86 -11.75 11.04 -20.85
CA SER A 86 -10.47 11.74 -20.78
C SER A 86 -10.28 12.74 -21.91
N THR A 87 -10.72 12.42 -23.13
CA THR A 87 -10.57 13.31 -24.31
C THR A 87 -11.40 14.58 -24.17
N ILE A 88 -12.58 14.50 -23.54
CA ILE A 88 -13.41 15.67 -23.23
C ILE A 88 -13.05 16.34 -21.88
N HIS A 89 -11.93 15.94 -21.27
CA HIS A 89 -11.45 16.45 -19.98
C HIS A 89 -12.46 16.35 -18.84
N TYR A 90 -13.31 15.33 -18.84
CA TYR A 90 -14.24 15.10 -17.73
C TYR A 90 -13.45 14.68 -16.48
N ARG A 91 -13.47 15.56 -15.47
CA ARG A 91 -12.62 15.46 -14.26
C ARG A 91 -13.09 14.39 -13.28
N GLU A 92 -14.38 14.08 -13.27
CA GLU A 92 -15.01 13.12 -12.35
C GLU A 92 -15.17 11.72 -12.98
N ARG A 93 -14.51 11.45 -14.10
CA ARG A 93 -14.58 10.14 -14.75
C ARG A 93 -14.02 9.04 -13.84
N VAL A 94 -14.64 7.88 -13.89
CA VAL A 94 -14.15 6.65 -13.26
C VAL A 94 -12.89 6.21 -14.00
N SER A 95 -11.75 6.19 -13.31
CA SER A 95 -10.44 5.98 -13.94
C SER A 95 -9.39 5.60 -12.90
N THR A 96 -8.83 4.40 -13.05
CA THR A 96 -7.82 3.84 -12.15
C THR A 96 -6.58 4.72 -12.09
N VAL A 97 -6.09 5.22 -13.23
CA VAL A 97 -4.91 6.11 -13.24
C VAL A 97 -5.19 7.45 -12.57
N CYS A 98 -6.41 7.99 -12.67
CA CYS A 98 -6.81 9.20 -11.97
C CYS A 98 -6.93 8.99 -10.46
N ALA A 99 -7.49 7.84 -10.03
CA ALA A 99 -7.53 7.46 -8.62
C ALA A 99 -6.11 7.42 -8.05
N LEU A 100 -5.19 6.69 -8.69
CA LEU A 100 -3.79 6.59 -8.29
C LEU A 100 -3.06 7.94 -8.24
N ARG A 101 -3.27 8.81 -9.25
CA ARG A 101 -2.69 10.17 -9.25
C ARG A 101 -3.20 11.02 -8.10
N ASN A 102 -4.50 10.93 -7.76
CA ASN A 102 -5.06 11.62 -6.60
C ASN A 102 -4.48 11.06 -5.30
N THR A 103 -4.37 9.74 -5.16
CA THR A 103 -3.73 9.05 -4.03
C THR A 103 -2.32 9.57 -3.76
N ILE A 104 -1.47 9.62 -4.78
CA ILE A 104 -0.10 10.10 -4.62
C ILE A 104 -0.04 11.60 -4.31
N SER A 105 -0.87 12.41 -4.99
CA SER A 105 -0.84 13.87 -4.88
C SER A 105 -1.46 14.39 -3.57
N ARG A 106 -2.42 13.66 -3.00
CA ARG A 106 -3.14 14.01 -1.75
C ARG A 106 -2.62 13.26 -0.53
N ARG A 107 -1.47 12.60 -0.64
CA ARG A 107 -0.82 11.83 0.44
C ARG A 107 -0.67 12.60 1.76
N HIS A 108 -0.43 13.90 1.69
CA HIS A 108 -0.21 14.76 2.86
C HIS A 108 -1.46 14.90 3.75
N LEU A 109 -2.64 14.49 3.29
CA LEU A 109 -3.85 14.44 4.11
C LEU A 109 -3.91 13.20 5.01
N ASN A 110 -3.21 12.11 4.62
CA ASN A 110 -3.28 10.81 5.29
C ASN A 110 -2.72 10.90 6.72
N GLY A 111 -3.54 10.54 7.71
CA GLY A 111 -3.18 10.61 9.12
C GLY A 111 -3.10 12.03 9.70
N MET A 112 -3.31 13.07 8.88
CA MET A 112 -3.33 14.47 9.31
C MET A 112 -4.76 15.03 9.36
N ALA A 113 -5.53 14.86 8.28
CA ALA A 113 -6.91 15.32 8.21
C ALA A 113 -7.91 14.20 8.54
N PHE A 114 -7.58 13.01 8.03
CA PHE A 114 -8.28 11.72 8.12
C PHE A 114 -7.33 10.67 7.54
N TRP A 115 -7.69 9.40 7.58
CA TRP A 115 -7.01 8.37 6.81
C TRP A 115 -7.50 8.36 5.35
N ASN A 116 -6.57 8.39 4.41
CA ASN A 116 -6.90 8.40 2.99
C ASN A 116 -7.43 7.04 2.55
N ASP A 117 -8.61 7.04 1.95
CA ASP A 117 -9.14 5.92 1.17
C ASP A 117 -8.77 6.14 -0.32
N PRO A 118 -7.85 5.34 -0.89
CA PRO A 118 -7.46 5.39 -2.29
C PRO A 118 -8.46 4.69 -3.22
N ASP A 119 -9.61 4.25 -2.68
CA ASP A 119 -10.56 3.31 -3.25
C ASP A 119 -10.02 1.87 -3.28
N VAL A 120 -10.83 0.95 -3.80
CA VAL A 120 -10.53 -0.49 -3.80
C VAL A 120 -9.37 -0.84 -4.73
N PHE A 121 -8.57 -1.84 -4.34
CA PHE A 121 -7.74 -2.58 -5.29
C PHE A 121 -8.51 -3.76 -5.89
N ILE A 122 -8.07 -4.21 -7.06
CA ILE A 122 -8.72 -5.27 -7.83
C ILE A 122 -7.62 -6.20 -8.38
N LEU A 123 -7.64 -7.47 -7.98
CA LEU A 123 -6.69 -8.50 -8.42
C LEU A 123 -7.33 -9.52 -9.37
N ARG A 124 -8.66 -9.70 -9.32
CA ARG A 124 -9.38 -10.58 -10.25
C ARG A 124 -9.19 -10.12 -11.69
N ASP A 125 -9.14 -11.09 -12.59
CA ASP A 125 -9.08 -10.91 -14.03
C ASP A 125 -10.45 -11.06 -14.72
N THR A 126 -11.32 -11.88 -14.14
CA THR A 126 -12.68 -12.11 -14.65
C THR A 126 -13.47 -10.82 -14.63
N GLY A 127 -14.07 -10.43 -15.77
CA GLY A 127 -14.85 -9.20 -15.87
C GLY A 127 -14.03 -7.93 -15.63
N ASN A 128 -12.73 -7.95 -15.91
CA ASN A 128 -11.81 -6.84 -15.69
C ASN A 128 -10.94 -6.61 -16.92
N SER A 129 -10.81 -5.36 -17.36
CA SER A 129 -9.95 -4.96 -18.49
C SER A 129 -8.56 -4.47 -18.06
N LEU A 130 -8.28 -4.42 -16.76
CA LEU A 130 -6.94 -4.14 -16.24
C LEU A 130 -6.00 -5.32 -16.54
N THR A 131 -4.80 -5.02 -17.04
CA THR A 131 -3.74 -6.03 -17.18
C THR A 131 -3.21 -6.44 -15.80
N GLU A 132 -2.49 -7.57 -15.74
CA GLU A 132 -1.85 -8.01 -14.48
C GLU A 132 -0.92 -6.93 -13.91
N ALA A 133 -0.08 -6.30 -14.74
CA ALA A 133 0.80 -5.21 -14.32
C ALA A 133 0.01 -4.02 -13.73
N GLN A 134 -1.11 -3.64 -14.37
CA GLN A 134 -1.97 -2.57 -13.87
C GLN A 134 -2.63 -2.92 -12.54
N ARG A 135 -3.10 -4.17 -12.37
CA ARG A 135 -3.67 -4.66 -11.10
C ARG A 135 -2.61 -4.69 -9.99
N ARG A 136 -1.39 -5.14 -10.29
CA ARG A 136 -0.25 -5.10 -9.36
C ARG A 136 0.11 -3.68 -8.95
N THR A 137 0.17 -2.76 -9.90
CA THR A 137 0.48 -1.35 -9.63
C THR A 137 -0.61 -0.66 -8.82
N LEU A 138 -1.88 -0.93 -9.11
CA LEU A 138 -3.00 -0.47 -8.29
C LEU A 138 -2.87 -0.98 -6.84
N PHE A 139 -2.66 -2.28 -6.68
CA PHE A 139 -2.50 -2.90 -5.36
C PHE A 139 -1.31 -2.32 -4.58
N LEU A 140 -0.12 -2.24 -5.20
CA LEU A 140 1.08 -1.74 -4.54
C LEU A 140 0.97 -0.27 -4.15
N VAL A 141 0.45 0.59 -5.03
CA VAL A 141 0.30 2.02 -4.71
C VAL A 141 -0.77 2.25 -3.65
N ASN A 142 -1.90 1.53 -3.69
CA ASN A 142 -2.90 1.62 -2.62
C ASN A 142 -2.32 1.18 -1.28
N GLN A 143 -1.58 0.07 -1.26
CA GLN A 143 -0.90 -0.42 -0.06
C GLN A 143 0.20 0.51 0.46
N ALA A 144 0.89 1.23 -0.43
CA ALA A 144 1.93 2.18 -0.09
C ALA A 144 1.38 3.48 0.51
N MET A 145 0.22 3.94 0.03
CA MET A 145 -0.25 5.32 0.22
C MET A 145 -1.58 5.43 0.96
N GLY A 146 -2.35 4.35 1.04
CA GLY A 146 -3.66 4.31 1.68
C GLY A 146 -3.56 4.20 3.21
N GLY A 147 -4.38 4.96 3.91
CA GLY A 147 -4.67 4.75 5.32
C GLY A 147 -5.76 3.70 5.55
N LEU A 148 -6.59 3.47 4.52
CA LEU A 148 -7.56 2.39 4.43
C LEU A 148 -7.34 1.67 3.10
N VAL A 149 -7.33 0.34 3.11
CA VAL A 149 -7.17 -0.44 1.87
C VAL A 149 -8.19 -1.56 1.82
N PHE A 150 -8.98 -1.58 0.76
CA PHE A 150 -10.06 -2.54 0.53
C PHE A 150 -9.91 -3.24 -0.81
N THR A 151 -10.58 -4.39 -0.92
CA THR A 151 -10.86 -5.04 -2.21
C THR A 151 -12.36 -5.12 -2.44
N SER A 152 -12.76 -5.12 -3.71
CA SER A 152 -14.13 -5.40 -4.14
C SER A 152 -14.21 -6.73 -4.92
N ASP A 153 -13.25 -7.61 -4.73
CA ASP A 153 -13.21 -8.92 -5.36
C ASP A 153 -13.82 -10.00 -4.49
N ASP A 154 -14.33 -11.05 -5.15
CA ASP A 154 -14.53 -12.33 -4.51
C ASP A 154 -13.17 -13.04 -4.36
N ILE A 155 -12.62 -13.00 -3.16
CA ILE A 155 -11.32 -13.62 -2.84
C ILE A 155 -11.37 -15.15 -3.05
N SER A 156 -12.55 -15.78 -2.90
CA SER A 156 -12.69 -17.23 -3.07
C SER A 156 -12.44 -17.69 -4.51
N SER A 157 -12.55 -16.77 -5.48
CA SER A 157 -12.30 -17.05 -6.89
C SER A 157 -10.87 -16.79 -7.32
N TYR A 158 -9.97 -16.42 -6.41
CA TYR A 158 -8.57 -16.13 -6.75
C TYR A 158 -7.81 -17.39 -7.15
N THR A 159 -7.00 -17.26 -8.20
CA THR A 159 -5.93 -18.23 -8.49
C THR A 159 -4.87 -18.20 -7.38
N ASP A 160 -4.02 -19.23 -7.30
CA ASP A 160 -2.92 -19.26 -6.33
C ASP A 160 -1.99 -18.04 -6.43
N GLN A 161 -1.77 -17.53 -7.64
CA GLN A 161 -0.96 -16.33 -7.85
C GLN A 161 -1.65 -15.07 -7.32
N GLN A 162 -2.95 -14.90 -7.58
CA GLN A 162 -3.74 -13.77 -7.07
C GLN A 162 -3.87 -13.84 -5.55
N LEU A 163 -4.10 -15.03 -5.00
CA LEU A 163 -4.17 -15.25 -3.56
C LEU A 163 -2.81 -14.98 -2.91
N ARG A 164 -1.70 -15.43 -3.51
CA ARG A 164 -0.36 -15.08 -3.01
C ARG A 164 -0.14 -13.57 -3.01
N GLN A 165 -0.53 -12.87 -4.08
CA GLN A 165 -0.43 -11.42 -4.14
C GLN A 165 -1.28 -10.76 -3.05
N TYR A 166 -2.54 -11.17 -2.88
CA TYR A 166 -3.40 -10.69 -1.80
C TYR A 166 -2.79 -10.92 -0.41
N LEU A 167 -2.29 -12.13 -0.14
CA LEU A 167 -1.72 -12.50 1.16
C LEU A 167 -0.39 -11.79 1.46
N SER A 168 0.31 -11.29 0.44
CA SER A 168 1.56 -10.53 0.61
C SER A 168 1.39 -9.19 1.32
N GLN A 169 0.16 -8.73 1.56
CA GLN A 169 -0.10 -7.51 2.33
C GLN A 169 -0.04 -7.68 3.85
N PHE A 170 0.06 -8.93 4.34
CA PHE A 170 -0.04 -9.21 5.77
C PHE A 170 1.35 -9.52 6.37
N PRO A 171 1.72 -8.87 7.48
CA PRO A 171 0.93 -7.91 8.26
C PRO A 171 0.76 -6.55 7.56
N PHE A 172 -0.43 -5.96 7.70
CA PHE A 172 -0.59 -4.56 7.31
C PHE A 172 0.15 -3.70 8.32
N SER A 173 1.07 -2.87 7.84
CA SER A 173 1.81 -1.91 8.65
C SER A 173 1.71 -0.52 8.03
N ALA A 174 1.50 0.50 8.85
CA ALA A 174 1.47 1.89 8.38
C ALA A 174 2.86 2.28 7.87
N LYS A 175 2.88 3.06 6.77
CA LYS A 175 4.11 3.58 6.18
C LYS A 175 4.00 5.10 6.15
N ALA A 176 5.05 5.75 6.61
CA ALA A 176 5.20 7.18 6.44
C ALA A 176 5.81 7.46 5.06
N VAL A 177 5.33 8.51 4.41
CA VAL A 177 5.79 8.89 3.06
C VAL A 177 6.74 10.07 3.18
N ASP A 178 8.02 9.83 2.90
CA ASP A 178 9.05 10.88 2.94
C ASP A 178 9.05 11.70 1.64
N GLU A 179 8.96 11.02 0.51
CA GLU A 179 9.02 11.67 -0.81
C GLU A 179 8.07 10.99 -1.80
N ALA A 180 7.49 11.79 -2.70
CA ALA A 180 6.88 11.29 -3.92
C ALA A 180 7.38 12.14 -5.09
N ARG A 181 8.29 11.57 -5.89
CA ARG A 181 8.98 12.25 -6.98
C ARG A 181 8.53 11.71 -8.35
N PRO A 182 8.04 12.56 -9.27
CA PRO A 182 7.62 12.11 -10.59
C PRO A 182 8.80 11.96 -11.56
N PHE A 183 8.69 10.98 -12.46
CA PHE A 183 9.59 10.68 -13.58
C PHE A 183 8.72 10.45 -14.84
N GLY A 184 8.28 11.55 -15.46
CA GLY A 184 7.27 11.49 -16.53
C GLY A 184 5.93 11.00 -15.99
N GLU A 185 5.46 9.85 -16.48
CA GLU A 185 4.25 9.19 -15.95
C GLU A 185 4.53 8.20 -14.81
N ALA A 186 5.80 8.00 -14.43
CA ALA A 186 6.18 7.17 -13.30
C ALA A 186 6.44 7.97 -12.04
N TRP A 187 6.47 7.26 -10.91
CA TRP A 187 6.69 7.82 -9.59
C TRP A 187 7.71 6.99 -8.83
N ARG A 188 8.62 7.69 -8.14
CA ARG A 188 9.46 7.15 -7.08
C ARG A 188 8.88 7.61 -5.75
N LEU A 189 8.42 6.68 -4.94
CA LEU A 189 7.88 6.94 -3.61
C LEU A 189 8.89 6.43 -2.59
N THR A 190 9.42 7.32 -1.76
CA THR A 190 10.30 6.96 -0.65
C THR A 190 9.44 6.88 0.61
N LEU A 191 9.46 5.72 1.24
CA LEU A 191 8.63 5.39 2.40
C LEU A 191 9.50 4.84 3.51
N HIS A 192 9.08 5.00 4.76
CA HIS A 192 9.65 4.27 5.88
C HIS A 192 8.57 3.59 6.72
N ALA A 193 8.93 2.42 7.24
CA ALA A 193 8.19 1.71 8.27
C ALA A 193 9.21 1.06 9.21
N GLU A 194 9.05 1.31 10.51
CA GLU A 194 10.02 0.93 11.53
C GLU A 194 11.44 1.42 11.17
N ASN A 195 12.42 0.52 11.08
CA ASN A 195 13.81 0.82 10.73
C ASN A 195 14.12 0.53 9.24
N ALA A 196 13.11 0.31 8.40
CA ALA A 196 13.28 -0.03 6.99
C ALA A 196 12.86 1.13 6.09
N THR A 197 13.71 1.43 5.11
CA THR A 197 13.42 2.38 4.03
C THR A 197 13.03 1.63 2.76
N TYR A 198 11.94 2.04 2.13
CA TYR A 198 11.41 1.45 0.91
C TYR A 198 11.39 2.47 -0.22
N ILE A 199 11.70 1.99 -1.43
CA ILE A 199 11.46 2.71 -2.68
C ILE A 199 10.36 1.96 -3.43
N VAL A 200 9.19 2.58 -3.56
CA VAL A 200 8.14 2.08 -4.46
C VAL A 200 8.26 2.83 -5.77
N ALA A 201 8.59 2.09 -6.82
CA ALA A 201 8.75 2.58 -8.17
C ALA A 201 7.53 2.13 -8.98
N ALA A 202 6.72 3.08 -9.48
CA ALA A 202 5.47 2.77 -10.16
C ALA A 202 5.32 3.58 -11.44
N ASN A 203 5.31 2.91 -12.60
CA ASN A 203 5.04 3.51 -13.89
C ASN A 203 3.54 3.51 -14.16
N LEU A 204 2.91 4.69 -14.18
CA LEU A 204 1.48 4.79 -14.49
C LEU A 204 1.21 4.96 -15.99
N GLY A 205 2.27 5.07 -16.79
CA GLY A 205 2.23 5.34 -18.22
C GLY A 205 2.26 4.09 -19.10
N SER A 206 1.94 4.30 -20.37
CA SER A 206 1.90 3.25 -21.39
C SER A 206 3.25 2.99 -22.09
N ARG A 207 4.30 3.72 -21.69
CA ARG A 207 5.65 3.60 -22.26
C ARG A 207 6.65 3.15 -21.19
N PRO A 208 7.69 2.39 -21.56
CA PRO A 208 8.78 2.11 -20.64
C PRO A 208 9.43 3.40 -20.18
N THR A 209 9.96 3.39 -18.96
CA THR A 209 10.67 4.52 -18.37
C THR A 209 11.76 4.03 -17.44
N THR A 210 12.59 4.96 -16.98
CA THR A 210 13.69 4.69 -16.08
C THR A 210 13.60 5.63 -14.90
N ILE A 211 13.85 5.11 -13.70
CA ILE A 211 13.88 5.87 -12.46
C ILE A 211 15.29 5.81 -11.87
N GLU A 212 15.80 6.97 -11.45
CA GLU A 212 17.07 7.05 -10.74
C GLU A 212 16.87 6.62 -9.28
N LEU A 213 17.74 5.72 -8.83
CA LEU A 213 17.87 5.34 -7.43
C LEU A 213 18.98 6.15 -6.78
N ASP A 214 18.88 6.37 -5.48
CA ASP A 214 19.99 6.95 -4.74
C ASP A 214 21.04 5.84 -4.49
N PRO A 215 22.35 6.16 -4.40
CA PRO A 215 23.38 5.16 -4.16
C PRO A 215 23.09 4.28 -2.93
N GLY A 216 23.38 2.99 -3.07
CA GLY A 216 23.17 1.99 -2.03
C GLY A 216 22.78 0.64 -2.60
N VAL A 217 22.61 -0.34 -1.72
CA VAL A 217 22.18 -1.70 -2.08
C VAL A 217 20.69 -1.81 -1.81
N TYR A 218 19.97 -2.43 -2.74
CA TYR A 218 18.52 -2.59 -2.65
C TYR A 218 18.14 -4.05 -2.82
N TYR A 219 17.31 -4.55 -1.91
CA TYR A 219 16.64 -5.83 -2.07
C TYR A 219 15.38 -5.67 -2.93
N CYS A 220 15.21 -6.57 -3.89
CA CYS A 220 14.01 -6.69 -4.72
C CYS A 220 13.77 -8.17 -5.08
N ASN A 221 12.66 -8.75 -4.63
CA ASN A 221 12.20 -10.11 -4.98
C ASN A 221 13.28 -11.21 -4.89
N GLY A 222 14.07 -11.23 -3.81
CA GLY A 222 15.09 -12.26 -3.57
C GLY A 222 16.48 -11.95 -4.16
N HIS A 223 16.64 -10.76 -4.74
CA HIS A 223 17.88 -10.32 -5.37
C HIS A 223 18.33 -8.95 -4.85
N LEU A 224 19.65 -8.72 -4.90
CA LEU A 224 20.26 -7.42 -4.62
C LEU A 224 20.57 -6.67 -5.91
N ILE A 225 20.19 -5.40 -5.93
CA ILE A 225 20.39 -4.44 -7.01
C ILE A 225 21.25 -3.29 -6.49
N ASP A 226 22.20 -2.84 -7.31
CA ASP A 226 22.99 -1.64 -7.03
C ASP A 226 22.22 -0.39 -7.48
N GLY A 227 22.03 0.55 -6.55
CA GLY A 227 21.35 1.83 -6.81
C GLY A 227 22.11 2.78 -7.71
N GLN A 228 23.35 2.50 -8.09
CA GLN A 228 24.05 3.26 -9.14
C GLN A 228 23.46 3.00 -10.53
N GLU A 229 22.79 1.87 -10.72
CA GLU A 229 22.12 1.56 -11.98
C GLU A 229 20.68 2.10 -11.99
N PRO A 230 20.26 2.82 -13.04
CA PRO A 230 18.89 3.26 -13.16
C PRO A 230 17.90 2.10 -13.27
N LEU A 231 16.81 2.17 -12.50
CA LEU A 231 15.77 1.14 -12.51
C LEU A 231 14.86 1.31 -13.73
N LYS A 232 14.87 0.32 -14.63
CA LYS A 232 13.97 0.28 -15.78
C LYS A 232 12.60 -0.29 -15.39
N LEU A 233 11.53 0.44 -15.70
CA LEU A 233 10.15 -0.01 -15.55
C LEU A 233 9.47 -0.19 -16.91
N LEU A 234 8.79 -1.31 -17.07
CA LEU A 234 7.91 -1.56 -18.22
C LEU A 234 6.63 -0.70 -18.12
N PRO A 235 5.84 -0.58 -19.20
CA PRO A 235 4.53 0.07 -19.16
C PRO A 235 3.65 -0.48 -18.04
N PHE A 236 3.03 0.41 -17.27
CA PHE A 236 2.15 0.09 -16.13
C PHE A 236 2.78 -0.71 -14.99
N ASP A 237 4.10 -0.93 -15.04
CA ASP A 237 4.80 -1.80 -14.12
C ASP A 237 5.12 -1.09 -12.80
N SER A 238 5.25 -1.87 -11.74
CA SER A 238 5.69 -1.39 -10.44
C SER A 238 6.47 -2.43 -9.66
N THR A 239 7.34 -1.94 -8.78
CA THR A 239 8.13 -2.77 -7.86
C THR A 239 8.35 -2.04 -6.54
N CYS A 240 8.55 -2.81 -5.47
CA CYS A 240 8.97 -2.30 -4.17
C CYS A 240 10.37 -2.81 -3.87
N LEU A 241 11.30 -1.89 -3.64
CA LEU A 241 12.64 -2.18 -3.18
C LEU A 241 12.76 -1.83 -1.70
N ARG A 242 13.53 -2.61 -0.96
CA ARG A 242 13.99 -2.25 0.40
C ARG A 242 15.45 -1.85 0.32
N LYS A 243 15.80 -0.68 0.86
CA LYS A 243 17.18 -0.22 0.95
C LYS A 243 17.87 -0.94 2.11
N ALA A 244 19.08 -1.44 1.87
CA ALA A 244 19.98 -1.94 2.91
C ALA A 244 20.39 -0.78 3.84
N ASN A 245 20.49 -1.07 5.14
CA ASN A 245 20.92 -0.08 6.12
C ASN A 245 22.46 0.02 6.16
N GLY A 246 23.14 -1.04 5.71
CA GLY A 246 24.60 -1.13 5.72
C GLY A 246 25.16 -1.65 7.04
N ASP A 247 24.33 -2.34 7.83
CA ASP A 247 24.79 -3.00 9.05
C ASP A 247 25.61 -4.25 8.69
N ASN A 248 26.50 -4.68 9.59
CA ASN A 248 27.34 -5.86 9.35
C ASN A 248 26.50 -7.13 9.13
N VAL A 249 25.44 -7.30 9.93
CA VAL A 249 24.45 -8.37 9.77
C VAL A 249 23.07 -7.75 9.73
N GLU A 250 22.37 -7.91 8.61
CA GLU A 250 21.08 -7.24 8.40
C GLU A 250 20.08 -8.12 7.64
N LEU A 251 18.80 -8.02 8.00
CA LEU A 251 17.72 -8.53 7.16
C LEU A 251 17.56 -7.62 5.94
N LEU A 252 18.03 -8.09 4.78
CA LEU A 252 17.94 -7.36 3.53
C LEU A 252 16.50 -7.35 2.99
N GLY A 253 15.79 -8.46 3.14
CA GLY A 253 14.38 -8.55 2.77
C GLY A 253 13.82 -9.97 2.80
N THR A 254 12.54 -10.10 2.47
CA THR A 254 11.81 -11.38 2.40
C THR A 254 11.02 -11.46 1.09
N THR A 255 10.72 -12.68 0.63
CA THR A 255 9.89 -12.93 -0.58
C THR A 255 8.40 -13.12 -0.25
N THR A 256 8.04 -12.86 1.01
CA THR A 256 6.76 -13.20 1.64
C THR A 256 5.90 -11.98 1.96
N HIS A 257 6.38 -10.79 1.66
CA HIS A 257 5.66 -9.55 1.90
C HIS A 257 5.85 -8.55 0.75
N LEU A 258 4.81 -7.76 0.47
CA LEU A 258 4.80 -6.73 -0.58
C LEU A 258 5.85 -5.64 -0.31
N PHE A 259 6.10 -5.36 0.96
CA PHE A 259 7.19 -4.53 1.47
C PHE A 259 8.21 -5.45 2.16
N PRO A 260 9.34 -5.75 1.52
CA PRO A 260 10.25 -6.80 1.98
C PRO A 260 10.64 -6.70 3.46
N GLY A 261 10.44 -7.79 4.19
CA GLY A 261 10.77 -7.94 5.60
C GLY A 261 9.86 -7.26 6.62
N LEU A 262 8.76 -6.59 6.22
CA LEU A 262 7.75 -6.13 7.20
C LEU A 262 7.00 -7.28 7.88
N ASP A 263 7.15 -8.50 7.39
CA ASP A 263 6.59 -9.71 8.00
C ASP A 263 7.50 -10.35 9.05
N VAL A 264 8.64 -9.72 9.36
CA VAL A 264 9.56 -10.10 10.43
C VAL A 264 9.40 -9.14 11.61
N ALA A 265 8.97 -9.66 12.76
CA ALA A 265 8.70 -8.91 13.98
C ALA A 265 9.95 -8.70 14.84
N HIS A 266 10.91 -9.61 14.76
CA HIS A 266 12.15 -9.54 15.51
C HIS A 266 13.27 -10.16 14.69
N PHE A 267 14.45 -9.53 14.72
CA PHE A 267 15.66 -10.00 14.06
C PHE A 267 16.84 -9.67 14.98
N ASP A 268 17.66 -10.67 15.28
CA ASP A 268 18.83 -10.54 16.15
C ASP A 268 19.96 -11.45 15.68
N CYS A 269 21.19 -11.08 16.03
CA CYS A 269 22.38 -11.84 15.70
C CYS A 269 23.37 -11.82 16.87
N HIS A 270 23.75 -13.01 17.33
CA HIS A 270 24.84 -13.21 18.28
C HIS A 270 25.94 -14.02 17.63
N GLU A 271 27.12 -13.42 17.43
CA GLU A 271 28.25 -14.00 16.70
C GLU A 271 27.83 -14.45 15.29
N THR A 272 27.75 -15.76 15.05
CA THR A 272 27.33 -16.36 13.76
C THR A 272 25.95 -17.01 13.84
N SER A 273 25.20 -16.76 14.92
CA SER A 273 23.85 -17.27 15.13
C SER A 273 22.83 -16.17 14.98
N ILE A 274 22.07 -16.22 13.90
CA ILE A 274 20.97 -15.31 13.59
C ILE A 274 19.65 -15.94 14.04
N THR A 275 18.79 -15.15 14.66
CA THR A 275 17.43 -15.54 15.00
C THR A 275 16.46 -14.48 14.49
N PHE A 276 15.38 -14.90 13.84
CA PHE A 276 14.29 -14.01 13.49
C PHE A 276 12.92 -14.65 13.75
N LYS A 277 11.97 -13.82 14.21
CA LYS A 277 10.58 -14.20 14.48
C LYS A 277 9.66 -13.41 13.55
N ARG A 278 8.64 -14.08 13.02
CA ARG A 278 7.60 -13.46 12.17
C ARG A 278 6.41 -12.98 12.99
N PHE A 279 5.65 -12.05 12.42
CA PHE A 279 4.32 -11.74 12.96
C PHE A 279 3.38 -12.92 12.75
N ASP A 280 2.50 -13.19 13.73
CA ASP A 280 1.53 -14.30 13.64
C ASP A 280 0.50 -14.08 12.51
N THR A 281 0.32 -12.82 12.10
CA THR A 281 -0.53 -12.45 10.98
C THR A 281 0.15 -12.60 9.61
N ALA A 282 1.46 -12.89 9.54
CA ALA A 282 2.14 -13.13 8.28
C ALA A 282 1.61 -14.42 7.62
N GLN A 283 1.27 -14.36 6.32
CA GLN A 283 0.49 -15.42 5.67
C GLN A 283 1.28 -16.31 4.70
N LEU A 284 2.42 -15.84 4.18
CA LEU A 284 3.15 -16.50 3.10
C LEU A 284 4.37 -17.28 3.55
N GLU A 285 4.72 -18.29 2.75
CA GLU A 285 6.00 -19.01 2.79
C GLU A 285 6.92 -18.54 1.67
N GLY A 286 8.23 -18.65 1.92
CA GLY A 286 9.26 -18.17 1.01
C GLY A 286 10.63 -18.17 1.68
N GLU A 287 11.37 -17.08 1.53
CA GLU A 287 12.74 -16.97 2.00
C GLU A 287 13.02 -15.58 2.56
N ALA A 288 13.90 -15.51 3.56
CA ALA A 288 14.61 -14.31 3.98
C ALA A 288 15.99 -14.28 3.32
N LEU A 289 16.39 -13.10 2.88
CA LEU A 289 17.76 -12.81 2.47
C LEU A 289 18.42 -11.95 3.55
N ILE A 290 19.58 -12.39 4.03
CA ILE A 290 20.28 -11.76 5.15
C ILE A 290 21.70 -11.43 4.72
N GLY A 291 22.13 -10.19 4.88
CA GLY A 291 23.51 -9.78 4.63
C GLY A 291 24.39 -10.14 5.82
N VAL A 292 25.61 -10.64 5.54
CA VAL A 292 26.60 -11.02 6.57
C VAL A 292 28.02 -10.67 6.12
N PRO A 293 28.98 -10.50 7.05
CA PRO A 293 30.37 -10.19 6.67
C PRO A 293 31.10 -11.42 6.10
N ASP A 294 32.17 -11.17 5.34
CA ASP A 294 33.10 -12.16 4.76
C ASP A 294 34.04 -12.79 5.81
N ALA A 295 33.55 -13.04 7.02
CA ALA A 295 34.38 -13.43 8.17
C ALA A 295 34.14 -14.87 8.65
N SER A 296 33.03 -15.50 8.26
CA SER A 296 32.69 -16.85 8.69
C SER A 296 31.96 -17.62 7.59
N ASP A 297 32.38 -18.87 7.38
CA ASP A 297 31.71 -19.83 6.49
C ASP A 297 30.59 -20.61 7.20
N ARG A 298 30.42 -20.41 8.51
CA ARG A 298 29.48 -21.16 9.35
C ARG A 298 28.52 -20.21 10.03
N TRP A 299 27.30 -20.18 9.51
CA TRP A 299 26.19 -19.45 10.08
C TRP A 299 25.06 -20.39 10.45
N THR A 300 24.27 -20.00 11.45
CA THR A 300 22.99 -20.63 11.73
C THR A 300 21.90 -19.58 11.71
N VAL A 301 20.77 -19.88 11.07
CA VAL A 301 19.57 -19.04 11.08
C VAL A 301 18.43 -19.84 11.70
N ASN A 302 17.85 -19.35 12.79
CA ASN A 302 16.83 -20.06 13.58
C ASN A 302 17.26 -21.49 13.96
N GLY A 303 18.54 -21.67 14.30
CA GLY A 303 19.12 -22.96 14.68
C GLY A 303 19.43 -23.91 13.52
N VAL A 304 19.16 -23.52 12.27
CA VAL A 304 19.48 -24.31 11.07
C VAL A 304 20.75 -23.77 10.42
N ALA A 305 21.67 -24.66 10.03
CA ALA A 305 22.89 -24.26 9.33
C ALA A 305 22.55 -23.56 8.00
N ALA A 306 23.18 -22.41 7.76
CA ALA A 306 23.04 -21.63 6.54
C ALA A 306 24.43 -21.40 5.92
N THR A 307 24.54 -21.67 4.62
CA THR A 307 25.78 -21.50 3.87
C THR A 307 25.81 -20.13 3.21
N PRO A 308 26.86 -19.33 3.41
CA PRO A 308 27.03 -18.06 2.70
C PRO A 308 27.11 -18.25 1.18
N GLU A 309 26.45 -17.37 0.44
CA GLU A 309 26.56 -17.25 -1.01
C GLU A 309 26.90 -15.81 -1.42
N ARG A 310 27.44 -15.62 -2.63
CA ARG A 310 27.78 -14.30 -3.16
C ARG A 310 26.68 -13.78 -4.09
N GLN A 311 26.20 -12.57 -3.85
CA GLN A 311 25.25 -11.88 -4.71
C GLN A 311 25.64 -10.40 -4.85
N SER A 312 25.81 -9.94 -6.09
CA SER A 312 26.12 -8.53 -6.40
C SER A 312 27.29 -7.94 -5.58
N GLY A 313 28.31 -8.75 -5.27
CA GLY A 313 29.47 -8.33 -4.47
C GLY A 313 29.30 -8.44 -2.95
N HIS A 314 28.13 -8.86 -2.46
CA HIS A 314 27.81 -9.05 -1.05
C HIS A 314 27.76 -10.53 -0.70
N THR A 315 28.08 -10.87 0.54
CA THR A 315 27.84 -12.20 1.11
C THR A 315 26.49 -12.22 1.80
N VAL A 316 25.67 -13.19 1.43
CA VAL A 316 24.30 -13.31 1.90
C VAL A 316 24.00 -14.74 2.35
N LEU A 317 23.03 -14.87 3.24
CA LEU A 317 22.42 -16.12 3.64
C LEU A 317 20.97 -16.15 3.15
N ARG A 318 20.54 -17.31 2.67
CA ARG A 318 19.13 -17.62 2.44
C ARG A 318 18.60 -18.46 3.58
N ALA A 319 17.49 -18.04 4.17
CA ALA A 319 16.82 -18.80 5.21
C ALA A 319 15.36 -19.06 4.81
N PRO A 320 14.88 -20.31 4.89
CA PRO A 320 13.49 -20.61 4.56
C PRO A 320 12.56 -19.94 5.56
N ILE A 321 11.46 -19.40 5.03
CA ILE A 321 10.35 -18.86 5.79
C ILE A 321 9.18 -19.83 5.65
N LEU A 322 8.82 -20.45 6.77
CA LEU A 322 7.66 -21.33 6.88
C LEU A 322 6.44 -20.54 7.35
N ARG A 323 5.24 -21.06 7.06
CA ARG A 323 3.99 -20.45 7.52
C ARG A 323 3.89 -20.62 9.03
N VAL A 324 3.48 -19.57 9.72
CA VAL A 324 3.13 -19.68 11.15
C VAL A 324 1.90 -20.58 11.21
N ALA A 325 2.04 -21.75 11.86
CA ALA A 325 0.90 -22.62 12.13
C ALA A 325 -0.08 -21.82 12.98
N ARG A 326 -1.28 -21.52 12.46
CA ARG A 326 -2.33 -20.97 13.31
C ARG A 326 -2.72 -22.06 14.30
N PRO A 327 -2.84 -21.76 15.61
CA PRO A 327 -3.63 -22.61 16.48
C PRO A 327 -4.97 -22.83 15.80
N VAL A 328 -5.35 -24.10 15.65
CA VAL A 328 -6.72 -24.43 15.28
C VAL A 328 -7.54 -24.13 16.52
N ASP A 329 -8.21 -22.98 16.53
CA ASP A 329 -9.32 -22.72 17.46
C ASP A 329 -10.53 -23.57 17.08
#